data_AF-A0A9D7PBK4-F1
#
_entry.id   AF-A0A9D7PBK4-F1
#
_cell.length_a   1.000
_cell.length_b   1.000
_cell.length_c   1.000
_cell.angle_alpha   90.00
_cell.angle_beta   90.00
_cell.angle_gamma   90.00
#
_symmetry.space_group_name_H-M   'P 1'
#
loop_
_entity.id
_entity.type
_entity.pdbx_description
1 polymer ?
#
loop_
_entity_poly.entity_id
_entity_poly.type
_entity_poly.pdbx_seq_one_letter_code
_entity_poly.pdbx_strand_id
1 'polypeptide(L)'
;MSDFVTDLLGKHVEIYERAWDGGRFQPWRGLGVGVIRAAGFAAGKLTVTLEVVTVKFDGPDGYAAGDLVTLCPDDFDRPVKLTVVPTLGGPGAASDGKAFKPYRRSQTAELRPWHPDDGMTAISVSAPDRAAGSPKVGDMIARNPKNHADQWLVAAQYFADNFEAISDP
;
A
#
# COMPACT_ATOMS: atom_id res chain seq x y z
N MET A 1 8.36 26.99 -3.99
CA MET A 1 8.45 26.25 -2.72
C MET A 1 7.02 25.89 -2.40
N SER A 2 6.60 24.64 -2.58
CA SER A 2 5.23 24.24 -2.24
C SER A 2 5.09 24.36 -0.73
N ASP A 3 3.97 24.92 -0.28
CA ASP A 3 3.62 24.77 1.12
C ASP A 3 3.05 23.36 1.30
N PHE A 4 3.39 22.71 2.42
CA PHE A 4 2.92 21.38 2.76
C PHE A 4 1.37 21.27 2.71
N VAL A 5 0.68 22.40 2.82
CA VAL A 5 -0.78 22.54 2.82
C VAL A 5 -1.37 22.36 1.42
N THR A 6 -0.76 22.95 0.39
CA THR A 6 -1.20 22.87 -1.01
C THR A 6 -0.90 21.51 -1.62
N ASP A 7 0.20 20.85 -1.23
CA ASP A 7 0.56 19.50 -1.70
C ASP A 7 -0.44 18.41 -1.28
N LEU A 8 -1.22 18.69 -0.23
CA LEU A 8 -2.21 17.79 0.32
C LEU A 8 -3.60 17.92 -0.35
N LEU A 9 -3.89 19.03 -1.03
CA LEU A 9 -5.19 19.28 -1.63
C LEU A 9 -5.53 18.22 -2.71
N GLY A 10 -6.76 17.70 -2.66
CA GLY A 10 -7.24 16.67 -3.58
C GLY A 10 -6.67 15.28 -3.34
N LYS A 11 -5.80 15.08 -2.34
CA LYS A 11 -5.25 13.76 -2.00
C LYS A 11 -6.21 12.97 -1.13
N HIS A 12 -6.26 11.67 -1.38
CA HIS A 12 -6.87 10.72 -0.46
C HIS A 12 -5.97 10.52 0.74
N VAL A 13 -6.58 10.60 1.93
CA VAL A 13 -5.86 10.52 3.19
C VAL A 13 -6.61 9.68 4.20
N GLU A 14 -5.85 8.96 5.00
CA GLU A 14 -6.31 8.39 6.25
C GLU A 14 -5.97 9.33 7.40
N ILE A 15 -6.90 9.46 8.33
CA ILE A 15 -6.73 10.33 9.50
C ILE A 15 -6.67 9.46 10.73
N TYR A 16 -5.68 9.75 11.56
CA TYR A 16 -5.48 9.09 12.84
C TYR A 16 -5.44 10.14 13.94
N GLU A 17 -6.12 9.84 15.05
CA GLU A 17 -5.98 10.58 16.30
C GLU A 17 -5.21 9.75 17.32
N ARG A 18 -4.56 10.44 18.26
CA ARG A 18 -4.19 9.85 19.55
C ARG A 18 -4.35 10.90 20.64
N ALA A 19 -4.94 10.48 21.75
CA ALA A 19 -5.12 11.33 22.92
C ALA A 19 -3.90 11.30 23.84
N TRP A 20 -3.65 12.42 24.52
CA TRP A 20 -2.73 12.50 25.65
C TRP A 20 -3.50 12.34 26.96
N ASP A 21 -3.04 11.47 27.86
CA ASP A 21 -3.72 11.16 29.13
C ASP A 21 -3.07 11.81 30.37
N GLY A 22 -2.10 12.72 30.18
CA GLY A 22 -1.35 13.33 31.27
C GLY A 22 0.01 12.70 31.54
N GLY A 23 0.38 11.60 30.87
CA GLY A 23 1.73 11.03 30.96
C GLY A 23 2.17 10.19 29.76
N ARG A 24 1.22 9.76 28.91
CA ARG A 24 1.47 8.94 27.72
C ARG A 24 0.49 9.27 26.60
N PHE A 25 0.94 9.07 25.36
CA PHE A 25 0.03 9.01 24.23
C PHE A 25 -0.64 7.64 24.16
N GLN A 26 -1.96 7.66 24.03
CA GLN A 26 -2.77 6.48 23.75
C GLN A 26 -2.44 5.92 22.35
N PRO A 27 -2.80 4.65 22.06
CA PRO A 27 -2.67 4.08 20.73
C PRO A 27 -3.36 4.94 19.67
N TRP A 28 -2.86 4.87 18.43
CA TRP A 28 -3.52 5.53 17.31
C TRP A 28 -4.90 4.93 17.07
N ARG A 29 -5.90 5.80 16.96
CA ARG A 29 -7.25 5.46 16.53
C ARG A 29 -7.47 6.04 15.15
N GLY A 30 -7.87 5.18 14.20
CA GLY A 30 -8.25 5.63 12.87
C GLY A 30 -9.59 6.37 12.93
N LEU A 31 -9.59 7.61 12.47
CA LEU A 31 -10.79 8.41 12.30
C LEU A 31 -11.43 8.21 10.93
N GLY A 32 -10.76 7.63 9.93
CA GLY A 32 -11.39 7.31 8.64
C GLY A 32 -10.63 7.85 7.43
N VAL A 33 -11.28 7.79 6.27
CA VAL A 33 -10.69 8.14 4.97
C VAL A 33 -11.46 9.28 4.34
N GLY A 34 -10.73 10.31 3.90
CA GLY A 34 -11.29 11.46 3.23
C GLY A 34 -10.43 11.97 2.08
N VAL A 35 -10.95 12.95 1.35
CA VAL A 35 -10.16 13.75 0.41
C VAL A 35 -10.00 15.14 0.97
N ILE A 36 -8.76 15.65 1.03
CA ILE A 36 -8.53 17.01 1.53
C ILE A 36 -9.09 18.01 0.53
N ARG A 37 -10.03 18.83 0.99
CA ARG A 37 -10.65 19.93 0.21
C ARG A 37 -10.09 21.28 0.58
N ALA A 38 -9.70 21.44 1.85
CA ALA A 38 -8.96 22.60 2.32
C ALA A 38 -8.04 22.20 3.45
N ALA A 39 -6.95 22.93 3.61
CA ALA A 39 -6.11 22.86 4.79
C ALA A 39 -5.60 24.27 5.11
N GLY A 40 -5.36 24.53 6.40
CA GLY A 40 -4.88 25.81 6.88
C GLY A 40 -3.99 25.61 8.09
N PHE A 41 -2.94 26.42 8.21
CA PHE A 41 -2.08 26.43 9.38
C PHE A 41 -2.09 27.81 10.00
N ALA A 42 -2.60 27.92 11.22
CA ALA A 42 -2.69 29.17 11.96
C ALA A 42 -2.33 28.93 13.42
N ALA A 43 -1.55 29.85 14.01
CA ALA A 43 -1.16 29.79 15.42
C ALA A 43 -0.54 28.43 15.87
N GLY A 44 0.21 27.76 14.99
CA GLY A 44 0.84 26.47 15.30
C GLY A 44 -0.08 25.26 15.14
N LYS A 45 -1.33 25.47 14.71
CA LYS A 45 -2.36 24.43 14.58
C LYS A 45 -2.72 24.21 13.12
N LEU A 46 -2.83 22.94 12.74
CA LEU A 46 -3.31 22.52 11.42
C LEU A 46 -4.81 22.27 11.49
N THR A 47 -5.57 22.93 10.63
CA THR A 47 -6.98 22.67 10.37
C THR A 47 -7.10 22.02 9.00
N VAL A 48 -7.88 20.94 8.90
CA VAL A 48 -8.08 20.22 7.63
C VAL A 48 -9.56 20.01 7.40
N THR A 49 -10.05 20.39 6.23
CA THR A 49 -11.40 20.09 5.75
C THR A 49 -11.34 18.94 4.75
N LEU A 50 -12.13 17.92 5.00
CA LEU A 50 -12.11 16.66 4.28
C LEU A 50 -13.51 16.34 3.77
N GLU A 51 -13.59 15.86 2.54
CA GLU A 51 -14.77 15.14 2.08
C GLU A 51 -14.65 13.67 2.48
N VAL A 52 -15.56 13.18 3.33
CA VAL A 52 -15.55 11.81 3.85
C VAL A 52 -15.82 10.84 2.70
N VAL A 53 -14.94 9.86 2.48
CA VAL A 53 -15.15 8.86 1.41
C VAL A 53 -15.61 7.52 1.96
N THR A 54 -15.14 7.13 3.15
CA THR A 54 -15.63 5.92 3.82
C THR A 54 -16.07 6.21 5.24
N VAL A 55 -17.19 5.58 5.62
CA VAL A 55 -17.86 5.71 6.92
C VAL A 55 -17.07 4.93 7.97
N LYS A 56 -15.94 5.49 8.42
CA LYS A 56 -15.25 5.09 9.65
C LYS A 56 -14.92 6.28 10.54
N PHE A 57 -15.57 7.42 10.31
CA PHE A 57 -15.49 8.57 11.21
C PHE A 57 -16.42 8.36 12.40
N ASP A 58 -15.86 7.79 13.46
CA ASP A 58 -16.44 7.83 14.82
C ASP A 58 -16.32 9.25 15.41
N GLY A 59 -16.98 10.22 14.77
CA GLY A 59 -17.25 11.51 15.38
C GLY A 59 -18.37 11.44 16.41
N PRO A 60 -18.52 12.44 17.28
CA PRO A 60 -19.63 12.53 18.22
C PRO A 60 -21.01 12.47 17.54
N ASP A 61 -21.09 12.90 16.27
CA ASP A 61 -22.35 13.05 15.55
C ASP A 61 -22.58 12.03 14.42
N GLY A 62 -21.58 11.17 14.12
CA GLY A 62 -21.64 10.18 13.03
C GLY A 62 -21.68 10.82 11.63
N TYR A 63 -20.59 10.69 10.86
CA TYR A 63 -20.51 11.29 9.52
C TYR A 63 -20.82 10.28 8.41
N ALA A 64 -21.50 10.71 7.36
CA ALA A 64 -21.78 9.94 6.16
C ALA A 64 -20.73 10.18 5.06
N ALA A 65 -20.65 9.26 4.10
CA ALA A 65 -19.85 9.48 2.90
C ALA A 65 -20.40 10.67 2.10
N GLY A 66 -19.53 11.58 1.67
CA GLY A 66 -19.86 12.85 1.03
C GLY A 66 -19.91 14.04 1.99
N ASP A 67 -19.92 13.82 3.30
CA ASP A 67 -19.91 14.92 4.26
C ASP A 67 -18.58 15.68 4.24
N LEU A 68 -18.66 17.00 4.40
CA LEU A 68 -17.49 17.85 4.60
C LEU A 68 -17.22 18.01 6.10
N VAL A 69 -16.13 17.40 6.58
CA VAL A 69 -15.72 17.45 7.98
C VAL A 69 -14.49 18.32 8.11
N THR A 70 -14.56 19.33 8.96
CA THR A 70 -13.38 20.12 9.34
C THR A 70 -12.90 19.62 10.69
N LEU A 71 -11.62 19.22 10.74
CA LEU A 71 -10.97 18.81 11.97
C LEU A 71 -10.06 19.94 12.46
N CYS A 72 -10.39 20.51 13.61
CA CYS A 72 -9.50 21.38 14.37
C CYS A 72 -9.07 20.65 15.66
N PRO A 73 -7.78 20.67 16.04
CA PRO A 73 -7.35 20.13 17.33
C PRO A 73 -8.07 20.73 18.55
N ASP A 74 -8.65 21.93 18.40
CA ASP A 74 -9.40 22.62 19.46
C ASP A 74 -10.83 22.12 19.62
N ASP A 75 -11.35 21.34 18.66
CA ASP A 75 -12.69 20.74 18.75
C ASP A 75 -12.74 19.53 19.70
N PHE A 76 -11.59 19.13 20.25
CA PHE A 76 -11.46 17.99 21.14
C PHE A 76 -11.37 18.45 22.60
N ASP A 77 -12.17 17.87 23.48
CA ASP A 77 -12.17 18.13 24.94
C ASP A 77 -10.87 17.71 25.66
N ARG A 78 -9.87 17.24 24.90
CA ARG A 78 -8.59 16.74 25.39
C ARG A 78 -7.48 17.03 24.37
N PRO A 79 -6.22 17.16 24.81
CA PRO A 79 -5.11 17.32 23.87
C PRO A 79 -4.99 16.09 22.95
N VAL A 80 -5.18 16.32 21.65
CA VAL A 80 -5.03 15.29 20.61
C VAL A 80 -3.90 15.64 19.66
N LYS A 81 -3.24 14.59 19.13
CA LYS A 81 -2.39 14.72 17.95
C LYS A 81 -3.11 14.10 16.76
N LEU A 82 -3.34 14.90 15.73
CA LEU A 82 -3.86 14.45 14.44
C LEU A 82 -2.69 14.14 13.49
N THR A 83 -2.79 13.02 12.80
CA THR A 83 -1.89 12.66 11.69
C THR A 83 -2.70 12.39 10.45
N VAL A 84 -2.29 13.03 9.36
CA VAL A 84 -2.83 12.83 8.01
C VAL A 84 -1.81 12.00 7.24
N VAL A 85 -2.23 10.83 6.78
CA VAL A 85 -1.38 9.92 6.00
C VAL A 85 -1.92 9.85 4.58
N PRO A 86 -1.16 10.25 3.55
CA PRO A 86 -1.54 10.01 2.16
C PRO A 86 -1.75 8.52 1.96
N THR A 87 -2.91 8.12 1.44
CA THR A 87 -3.13 6.71 1.11
C THR A 87 -2.36 6.40 -0.17
N LEU A 88 -1.49 5.38 -0.14
CA LEU A 88 -0.77 4.91 -1.34
C LEU A 88 -1.69 4.22 -2.38
N GLY A 89 -2.99 4.14 -2.09
CA GLY A 89 -4.06 3.75 -2.99
C GLY A 89 -5.35 4.45 -2.53
N GLY A 90 -6.23 4.82 -3.46
CA GLY A 90 -7.47 5.54 -3.17
C GLY A 90 -8.43 4.83 -2.17
N PRO A 91 -9.57 5.46 -1.88
CA PRO A 91 -10.54 4.97 -0.90
C PRO A 91 -11.25 3.78 -1.53
N GLY A 92 -10.86 2.58 -1.08
CA GLY A 92 -11.21 1.35 -1.76
C GLY A 92 -10.27 0.20 -1.44
N ALA A 93 -9.14 0.43 -0.76
CA ALA A 93 -8.41 -0.63 -0.08
C ALA A 93 -9.15 -1.08 1.20
N ALA A 94 -10.44 -1.39 1.07
CA ALA A 94 -11.02 -2.40 1.94
C ALA A 94 -10.16 -3.65 1.76
N SER A 95 -9.58 -4.16 2.85
CA SER A 95 -9.07 -5.51 2.86
C SER A 95 -10.29 -6.43 2.67
N ASP A 96 -10.55 -6.83 1.41
CA ASP A 96 -11.64 -7.72 0.94
C ASP A 96 -11.66 -9.12 1.61
N GLY A 97 -11.08 -9.30 2.80
CA GLY A 97 -10.70 -10.62 3.32
C GLY A 97 -9.55 -11.27 2.55
N LYS A 98 -8.97 -10.58 1.55
CA LYS A 98 -7.80 -11.02 0.77
C LYS A 98 -6.48 -10.56 1.41
N ALA A 99 -6.37 -10.61 2.73
CA ALA A 99 -5.08 -10.42 3.36
C ALA A 99 -4.12 -11.50 2.85
N PHE A 100 -2.95 -11.11 2.35
CA PHE A 100 -1.93 -12.08 1.96
C PHE A 100 -1.51 -12.88 3.19
N LYS A 101 -1.82 -14.17 3.21
CA LYS A 101 -1.31 -15.09 4.22
C LYS A 101 0.04 -15.64 3.73
N PRO A 102 1.11 -15.59 4.54
CA PRO A 102 2.39 -16.16 4.13
C PRO A 102 2.27 -17.69 4.06
N TYR A 103 2.71 -18.25 2.93
CA TYR A 103 2.83 -19.69 2.73
C TYR A 103 4.27 -20.01 2.31
N ARG A 104 4.80 -21.14 2.79
CA ARG A 104 6.02 -21.72 2.24
C ARG A 104 5.63 -22.68 1.13
N ARG A 105 6.40 -22.67 0.06
CA ARG A 105 6.25 -23.63 -1.04
C ARG A 105 6.66 -25.02 -0.52
N SER A 106 5.80 -26.02 -0.73
CA SER A 106 6.06 -27.39 -0.26
C SER A 106 6.93 -28.21 -1.21
N GLN A 107 6.99 -27.82 -2.49
CA GLN A 107 7.74 -28.53 -3.53
C GLN A 107 8.95 -27.73 -3.99
N THR A 108 9.95 -28.43 -4.52
CA THR A 108 11.10 -27.83 -5.17
C THR A 108 10.69 -27.09 -6.44
N ALA A 109 11.51 -26.14 -6.86
CA ALA A 109 11.26 -25.33 -8.03
C ALA A 109 12.23 -25.68 -9.15
N GLU A 110 11.68 -25.92 -10.33
CA GLU A 110 12.48 -26.11 -11.54
C GLU A 110 12.59 -24.78 -12.26
N LEU A 111 13.81 -24.23 -12.29
CA LEU A 111 14.15 -23.01 -13.00
C LEU A 111 15.40 -23.24 -13.83
N ARG A 112 15.48 -22.53 -14.95
CA ARG A 112 16.71 -22.42 -15.75
C ARG A 112 16.96 -20.96 -16.12
N PRO A 113 18.20 -20.56 -16.42
CA PRO A 113 18.47 -19.25 -17.00
C PRO A 113 17.69 -19.06 -18.30
N TRP A 114 17.17 -17.84 -18.50
CA TRP A 114 16.66 -17.41 -19.79
C TRP A 114 17.82 -17.22 -20.77
N HIS A 115 17.60 -17.61 -22.03
CA HIS A 115 18.51 -17.40 -23.14
C HIS A 115 17.85 -16.56 -24.24
N PRO A 116 18.59 -15.69 -24.96
CA PRO A 116 18.03 -14.91 -26.07
C PRO A 116 17.35 -15.75 -27.17
N ASP A 117 17.72 -17.02 -27.30
CA ASP A 117 17.12 -17.95 -28.26
C ASP A 117 15.79 -18.57 -27.75
N ASP A 118 15.38 -18.27 -26.51
CA ASP A 118 14.12 -18.76 -25.96
C ASP A 118 12.94 -18.09 -26.65
N GLY A 119 12.05 -18.93 -27.21
CA GLY A 119 10.76 -18.48 -27.72
C GLY A 119 9.86 -18.01 -26.57
N MET A 120 9.56 -16.71 -26.52
CA MET A 120 8.75 -16.11 -25.44
C MET A 120 7.23 -16.32 -25.60
N THR A 121 6.78 -16.95 -26.68
CA THR A 121 5.34 -17.09 -26.99
C THR A 121 4.58 -17.94 -25.96
N ALA A 122 5.22 -18.94 -25.36
CA ALA A 122 4.61 -19.84 -24.38
C ALA A 122 4.98 -19.50 -22.92
N ILE A 123 5.68 -18.37 -22.69
CA ILE A 123 6.20 -17.99 -21.38
C ILE A 123 5.40 -16.79 -20.86
N SER A 124 4.80 -16.96 -19.69
CA SER A 124 4.08 -15.88 -19.01
C SER A 124 5.06 -14.84 -18.47
N VAL A 125 4.85 -13.57 -18.81
CA VAL A 125 5.65 -12.44 -18.31
C VAL A 125 4.69 -11.38 -17.77
N SER A 126 4.92 -10.95 -16.53
CA SER A 126 4.07 -9.94 -15.89
C SER A 126 4.24 -8.56 -16.54
N ALA A 127 3.22 -7.70 -16.43
CA ALA A 127 3.32 -6.33 -16.95
C ALA A 127 4.46 -5.52 -16.28
N PRO A 128 4.69 -5.60 -14.94
CA PRO A 128 5.85 -4.99 -14.31
C PRO A 128 7.18 -5.48 -14.86
N ASP A 129 7.35 -6.78 -15.08
CA ASP A 129 8.60 -7.34 -15.61
C ASP A 129 8.86 -6.84 -17.04
N ARG A 130 7.83 -6.80 -17.89
CA ARG A 130 7.93 -6.20 -19.24
C ARG A 130 8.34 -4.74 -19.18
N ALA A 131 7.75 -3.95 -18.29
CA ALA A 131 8.10 -2.55 -18.10
C ALA A 131 9.53 -2.36 -17.58
N ALA A 132 10.05 -3.33 -16.83
CA ALA A 132 11.44 -3.38 -16.34
C ALA A 132 12.44 -3.96 -17.37
N GLY A 133 11.99 -4.19 -18.61
CA GLY A 133 12.83 -4.64 -19.72
C GLY A 133 13.10 -6.14 -19.75
N SER A 134 12.30 -6.96 -19.05
CA SER A 134 12.39 -8.42 -19.15
C SER A 134 11.69 -8.95 -20.41
N PRO A 135 12.16 -10.06 -21.00
CA PRO A 135 13.28 -10.88 -20.52
C PRO A 135 14.65 -10.22 -20.77
N LYS A 136 15.58 -10.40 -19.83
CA LYS A 136 16.97 -9.94 -19.94
C LYS A 136 17.93 -10.95 -19.31
N VAL A 137 19.21 -10.80 -19.59
CA VAL A 137 20.28 -11.67 -19.05
C VAL A 137 20.20 -11.70 -17.52
N GLY A 138 20.20 -12.91 -16.97
CA GLY A 138 20.07 -13.17 -15.53
C GLY A 138 18.64 -13.51 -15.09
N ASP A 139 17.62 -13.21 -15.89
CA ASP A 139 16.27 -13.71 -15.63
C ASP A 139 16.23 -15.24 -15.75
N MET A 140 15.26 -15.84 -15.07
CA MET A 140 15.05 -17.28 -15.03
C MET A 140 13.70 -17.63 -15.64
N ILE A 141 13.60 -18.80 -16.25
CA ILE A 141 12.33 -19.41 -16.67
C ILE A 141 12.00 -20.52 -15.68
N ALA A 142 10.91 -20.34 -14.96
CA ALA A 142 10.31 -21.34 -14.09
C ALA A 142 9.22 -22.11 -14.84
N ARG A 143 8.98 -23.36 -14.43
CA ARG A 143 7.88 -24.17 -14.97
C ARG A 143 7.14 -24.93 -13.88
N ASN A 144 5.90 -25.30 -14.18
CA ASN A 144 5.11 -26.17 -13.33
C ASN A 144 5.60 -27.62 -13.47
N PRO A 145 6.07 -28.29 -12.40
CA PRO A 145 6.60 -29.66 -12.49
C PRO A 145 5.55 -30.72 -12.90
N LYS A 146 4.25 -30.39 -12.80
CA LYS A 146 3.16 -31.26 -13.28
C LYS A 146 2.73 -30.95 -14.71
N ASN A 147 3.09 -29.78 -15.23
CA ASN A 147 2.75 -29.33 -16.58
C ASN A 147 3.89 -28.47 -17.13
N HIS A 148 4.86 -29.09 -17.79
CA HIS A 148 6.04 -28.38 -18.31
C HIS A 148 5.73 -27.35 -19.42
N ALA A 149 4.52 -27.35 -19.97
CA ALA A 149 4.06 -26.32 -20.90
C ALA A 149 3.66 -25.01 -20.21
N ASP A 150 3.40 -25.04 -18.90
CA ASP A 150 3.11 -23.86 -18.10
C ASP A 150 4.42 -23.28 -17.55
N GLN A 151 4.86 -22.18 -18.18
CA GLN A 151 6.14 -21.54 -17.92
C GLN A 151 5.93 -20.06 -17.61
N TRP A 152 6.75 -19.52 -16.72
CA TRP A 152 6.75 -18.10 -16.38
C TRP A 152 8.15 -17.56 -16.13
N LEU A 153 8.34 -16.29 -16.46
CA LEU A 153 9.56 -15.57 -16.19
C LEU A 153 9.65 -15.22 -14.70
N VAL A 154 10.85 -15.35 -14.15
CA VAL A 154 11.23 -14.93 -12.81
C VAL A 154 12.39 -13.95 -12.95
N ALA A 155 12.20 -12.72 -12.48
CA ALA A 155 13.22 -11.70 -12.55
C ALA A 155 14.50 -12.13 -11.79
N ALA A 156 15.67 -11.77 -12.33
CA ALA A 156 16.98 -12.13 -11.76
C ALA A 156 17.09 -11.86 -10.25
N GLN A 157 16.66 -10.67 -9.81
CA GLN A 157 16.72 -10.26 -8.41
C GLN A 157 15.82 -11.13 -7.52
N TYR A 158 14.59 -11.38 -7.96
CA TYR A 158 13.66 -12.23 -7.22
C TYR A 158 14.20 -13.65 -7.09
N PHE A 159 14.85 -14.18 -8.13
CA PHE A 159 15.51 -15.46 -8.07
C PHE A 159 16.63 -15.48 -7.00
N ALA A 160 17.54 -14.51 -7.04
CA ALA A 160 18.65 -14.41 -6.10
C ALA A 160 18.20 -14.29 -4.63
N ASP A 161 17.09 -13.58 -4.38
CA ASP A 161 16.59 -13.33 -3.02
C ASP A 161 15.79 -14.50 -2.44
N ASN A 162 15.26 -15.41 -3.27
CA ASN A 162 14.25 -16.39 -2.84
C ASN A 162 14.57 -17.87 -3.15
N PHE A 163 15.64 -18.16 -3.89
CA PHE A 163 15.96 -19.51 -4.32
C PHE A 163 17.40 -19.88 -3.99
N GLU A 164 17.57 -21.13 -3.56
CA GLU A 164 18.86 -21.77 -3.34
C GLU A 164 18.93 -23.04 -4.19
N ALA A 165 20.13 -23.34 -4.72
CA ALA A 165 20.34 -24.60 -5.41
C ALA A 165 20.22 -25.76 -4.40
N ILE A 166 19.49 -26.79 -4.78
CA ILE A 166 19.49 -28.04 -4.02
C ILE A 166 20.85 -28.68 -4.32
N SER A 167 21.69 -28.84 -3.30
CA SER A 167 22.87 -29.68 -3.42
C SER A 167 22.41 -31.09 -3.78
N ASP A 168 22.98 -31.66 -4.85
CA ASP A 168 22.77 -33.09 -5.15
C ASP A 168 23.09 -33.92 -3.89
N PRO A 169 22.31 -34.97 -3.60
CA PRO A 169 22.58 -35.88 -2.50
C PRO A 169 23.92 -36.60 -2.62
#